data_AF-A0A1J5MLF0-F1
#
_entry.id   AF-A0A1J5MLF0-F1
#
_cell.length_a   1.000
_cell.length_b   1.000
_cell.length_c   1.000
_cell.angle_alpha   90.00
_cell.angle_beta   90.00
_cell.angle_gamma   90.00
#
_symmetry.space_group_name_H-M   'P 1'
#
loop_
_entity.id
_entity.type
_entity.pdbx_description
1 polymer ?
#
loop_
_entity_poly.entity_id
_entity_poly.type
_entity_poly.pdbx_seq_one_letter_code
_entity_poly.pdbx_strand_id
1 'polypeptide(L)'
;MILSEIFTQIIDTTIATFRDVLPIAAILFGFQFAVIRKPLPNFMKVITGFIWVLIGLSLFLIGLEWALFPLGRLMAQQLTDPVFIAGAETATDVANVVLHWTDYYWVYIFAFLVGFATTIAEPSLIAVAIKANEVSGGSIGIWGLRLSVAFGVAIGISLGCYRIVVGDPIHYYIMVGYVVVVLQTLVTPKLIIPLAYDSGGVTTSTVTVPLVAALGLGLAETVPGRN
;
A
#
# COMPACT_ATOMS: atom_id res chain seq x y z
N MET A 1 26.75 -14.76 13.85
CA MET A 1 26.68 -13.60 12.93
C MET A 1 25.25 -13.40 12.45
N ILE A 2 24.63 -14.39 11.78
CA ILE A 2 23.24 -14.29 11.30
C ILE A 2 22.21 -14.10 12.44
N LEU A 3 22.33 -14.86 13.54
CA LEU A 3 21.36 -14.78 14.65
C LEU A 3 21.43 -13.45 15.43
N SER A 4 22.63 -12.86 15.53
CA SER A 4 22.84 -11.57 16.19
C SER A 4 22.32 -10.40 15.35
N GLU A 5 22.44 -10.48 14.03
CA GLU A 5 21.86 -9.50 13.08
C GLU A 5 20.33 -9.55 13.11
N ILE A 6 19.73 -10.75 13.12
CA ILE A 6 18.29 -10.91 13.26
C ILE A 6 17.80 -10.30 14.57
N PHE A 7 18.48 -10.57 15.69
CA PHE A 7 18.07 -10.07 17.00
C PHE A 7 18.17 -8.54 17.11
N THR A 8 19.23 -7.96 16.54
CA THR A 8 19.38 -6.50 16.47
C THR A 8 18.30 -5.86 15.60
N GLN A 9 18.01 -6.42 14.41
CA GLN A 9 16.93 -5.94 13.55
C GLN A 9 15.56 -6.02 14.23
N ILE A 10 15.26 -7.09 14.97
CA ILE A 10 14.01 -7.22 15.74
C ILE A 10 13.90 -6.10 16.79
N ILE A 11 14.97 -5.85 17.53
CA ILE A 11 14.99 -4.79 18.56
C ILE A 11 14.81 -3.42 17.91
N ASP A 12 15.58 -3.11 16.88
CA ASP A 12 15.56 -1.82 16.20
C ASP A 12 14.18 -1.53 15.60
N THR A 13 13.58 -2.53 14.93
CA THR A 13 12.22 -2.41 14.37
C THR A 13 11.18 -2.22 15.47
N THR A 14 11.32 -2.92 16.60
CA THR A 14 10.40 -2.77 17.74
C THR A 14 10.51 -1.38 18.37
N ILE A 15 11.72 -0.85 18.52
CA ILE A 15 11.95 0.50 19.06
C ILE A 15 11.42 1.56 18.09
N ALA A 16 11.66 1.41 16.79
CA ALA A 16 11.13 2.29 15.76
C ALA A 16 9.59 2.30 15.79
N THR A 17 8.97 1.12 15.78
CA THR A 17 7.51 0.96 15.88
C THR A 17 6.95 1.63 17.13
N PHE A 18 7.61 1.46 18.28
CA PHE A 18 7.20 2.14 19.51
C PHE A 18 7.24 3.66 19.37
N ARG A 19 8.32 4.20 18.79
CA ARG A 19 8.48 5.64 18.55
C ARG A 19 7.44 6.19 17.58
N ASP A 20 7.05 5.42 16.56
CA ASP A 20 6.06 5.81 15.56
C ASP A 20 4.62 5.81 16.11
N VAL A 21 4.32 4.91 17.05
CA VAL A 21 2.99 4.83 17.70
C VAL A 21 2.86 5.84 18.85
N LEU A 22 3.97 6.26 19.48
CA LEU A 22 3.97 7.17 20.62
C LEU A 22 3.23 8.51 20.38
N PRO A 23 3.35 9.20 19.23
CA PRO A 23 2.58 10.42 18.94
C PRO A 23 1.07 10.16 18.93
N ILE A 24 0.63 9.05 18.33
CA ILE A 24 -0.78 8.67 18.25
C ILE A 24 -1.31 8.40 19.67
N ALA A 25 -0.56 7.64 20.46
CA ALA A 25 -0.89 7.40 21.86
C ALA A 25 -0.95 8.72 22.64
N ALA A 26 0.04 9.59 22.51
CA ALA A 26 0.09 10.89 23.18
C ALA A 26 -1.12 11.76 22.84
N ILE A 27 -1.53 11.82 21.57
CA ILE A 27 -2.74 12.54 21.16
C ILE A 27 -3.98 11.91 21.78
N LEU A 28 -4.13 10.57 21.72
CA LEU A 28 -5.29 9.87 22.29
C LEU A 28 -5.42 10.09 23.80
N PHE A 29 -4.35 9.87 24.57
CA PHE A 29 -4.34 10.11 26.01
C PHE A 29 -4.50 11.60 26.32
N GLY A 30 -3.90 12.48 25.52
CA GLY A 30 -4.07 13.93 25.63
C GLY A 30 -5.52 14.36 25.48
N PHE A 31 -6.21 13.92 24.43
CA PHE A 31 -7.64 14.19 24.25
C PHE A 31 -8.49 13.57 25.35
N GLN A 32 -8.19 12.34 25.75
CA GLN A 32 -8.95 11.63 26.78
C GLN A 32 -8.90 12.33 28.14
N PHE A 33 -7.70 12.75 28.58
CA PHE A 33 -7.50 13.39 29.89
C PHE A 33 -7.78 14.90 29.87
N ALA A 34 -7.35 15.63 28.83
CA ALA A 34 -7.46 17.08 28.79
C ALA A 34 -8.83 17.57 28.26
N VAL A 35 -9.35 16.93 27.20
CA VAL A 35 -10.57 17.39 26.50
C VAL A 35 -11.81 16.67 27.03
N ILE A 36 -11.82 15.33 26.97
CA ILE A 36 -12.97 14.50 27.36
C ILE A 36 -13.10 14.42 28.89
N ARG A 37 -11.99 14.58 29.62
CA ARG A 37 -11.90 14.57 31.09
C ARG A 37 -12.52 13.33 31.73
N LYS A 38 -12.37 12.17 31.07
CA LYS A 38 -12.83 10.88 31.61
C LYS A 38 -11.64 9.94 31.83
N PRO A 39 -11.55 9.25 32.99
CA PRO A 39 -10.55 8.21 33.17
C PRO A 39 -10.80 7.08 32.17
N LEU A 40 -9.73 6.42 31.73
CA LEU A 40 -9.83 5.28 30.83
C LEU A 40 -10.49 4.10 31.54
N PRO A 41 -11.60 3.57 30.98
CA PRO A 41 -12.16 2.32 31.47
C PRO A 41 -11.13 1.20 31.31
N ASN A 42 -10.91 0.40 32.36
CA ASN A 42 -10.04 -0.78 32.32
C ASN A 42 -8.59 -0.48 31.87
N PHE A 43 -7.93 0.52 32.47
CA PHE A 43 -6.56 0.93 32.17
C PHE A 43 -5.56 -0.24 31.98
N MET A 44 -5.62 -1.26 32.86
CA MET A 44 -4.74 -2.43 32.74
C MET A 44 -4.98 -3.24 31.47
N LYS A 45 -6.24 -3.39 31.02
CA LYS A 45 -6.55 -4.06 29.74
C LYS A 45 -6.08 -3.22 28.54
N VAL A 46 -6.15 -1.89 28.65
CA VAL A 46 -5.67 -0.99 27.59
C VAL A 46 -4.16 -1.10 27.44
N ILE A 47 -3.40 -1.08 28.54
CA ILE A 47 -1.93 -1.22 28.49
C ILE A 47 -1.54 -2.58 27.93
N THR A 48 -2.14 -3.67 28.42
CA THR A 48 -1.79 -5.01 27.93
C THR A 48 -2.15 -5.18 26.45
N GLY A 49 -3.31 -4.66 26.03
CA GLY A 49 -3.70 -4.62 24.61
C GLY A 49 -2.71 -3.81 23.77
N PHE A 50 -2.26 -2.65 24.25
CA PHE A 50 -1.28 -1.81 23.57
C PHE A 50 0.06 -2.51 23.41
N ILE A 51 0.53 -3.23 24.44
CA ILE A 51 1.76 -4.06 24.35
C ILE A 51 1.61 -5.15 23.29
N TRP A 52 0.48 -5.87 23.27
CA TRP A 52 0.24 -6.90 22.26
C TRP A 52 0.15 -6.34 20.84
N VAL A 53 -0.44 -5.16 20.65
CA VAL A 53 -0.48 -4.46 19.36
C VAL A 53 0.93 -4.08 18.91
N LEU A 54 1.78 -3.55 19.80
CA LEU A 54 3.15 -3.18 19.46
C LEU A 54 3.99 -4.39 19.05
N ILE A 55 3.90 -5.49 19.80
CA ILE A 55 4.60 -6.73 19.46
C ILE A 55 4.09 -7.27 18.13
N GLY A 56 2.77 -7.33 17.94
CA GLY A 56 2.15 -7.79 16.71
C GLY A 56 2.54 -6.95 15.49
N LEU A 57 2.54 -5.62 15.62
CA LEU A 57 2.93 -4.70 14.56
C LEU A 57 4.41 -4.83 14.21
N SER A 58 5.29 -4.96 15.21
CA SER A 58 6.73 -5.16 14.99
C SER A 58 7.00 -6.48 14.24
N LEU A 59 6.44 -7.60 14.73
CA LEU A 59 6.59 -8.90 14.06
C LEU A 59 6.02 -8.89 12.64
N PHE A 60 4.91 -8.19 12.44
CA PHE A 60 4.30 -8.02 11.13
C PHE A 60 5.21 -7.24 10.16
N LEU A 61 5.78 -6.10 10.59
CA LEU A 61 6.70 -5.31 9.78
C LEU A 61 7.97 -6.09 9.42
N ILE A 62 8.54 -6.83 10.37
CA ILE A 62 9.69 -7.71 10.11
C ILE A 62 9.33 -8.79 9.08
N GLY A 63 8.16 -9.42 9.23
CA GLY A 63 7.67 -10.40 8.25
C GLY A 63 7.50 -9.83 6.85
N LEU A 64 7.02 -8.59 6.73
CA LEU A 64 6.92 -7.88 5.46
C LEU A 64 8.29 -7.62 4.83
N GLU A 65 9.24 -7.13 5.62
CA GLU A 65 10.59 -6.80 5.15
C GLU A 65 11.37 -8.03 4.71
N TRP A 66 11.17 -9.18 5.36
CA TRP A 66 11.87 -10.42 5.00
C TRP A 66 11.18 -11.21 3.89
N ALA A 67 9.85 -11.16 3.78
CA ALA A 67 9.11 -11.97 2.82
C ALA A 67 8.64 -11.17 1.59
N LEU A 68 7.90 -10.09 1.82
CA LEU A 68 7.18 -9.38 0.75
C LEU A 68 8.08 -8.38 0.02
N PHE A 69 9.02 -7.72 0.71
CA PHE A 69 9.91 -6.74 0.05
C PHE A 69 10.89 -7.39 -0.92
N PRO A 70 11.59 -8.47 -0.54
CA PRO A 70 12.52 -9.14 -1.44
C PRO A 70 11.76 -9.74 -2.63
N LEU A 71 10.55 -10.26 -2.40
CA LEU A 71 9.71 -10.78 -3.48
C LEU A 71 9.32 -9.68 -4.47
N GLY A 72 8.89 -8.52 -3.98
CA GLY A 72 8.59 -7.35 -4.83
C GLY A 72 9.80 -6.89 -5.64
N ARG A 73 10.99 -6.79 -5.01
CA ARG A 73 12.23 -6.38 -5.69
C ARG A 73 12.70 -7.41 -6.72
N LEU A 74 12.69 -8.70 -6.40
CA LEU A 74 13.07 -9.77 -7.32
C LEU A 74 12.14 -9.80 -8.55
N MET A 75 10.83 -9.66 -8.34
CA MET A 75 9.88 -9.58 -9.46
C MET A 75 10.11 -8.33 -10.29
N ALA A 76 10.33 -7.17 -9.67
CA ALA A 76 10.68 -5.96 -10.41
C ALA A 76 11.95 -6.15 -11.24
N GLN A 77 13.02 -6.71 -10.66
CA GLN A 77 14.28 -7.02 -11.36
C GLN A 77 14.08 -7.95 -12.55
N GLN A 78 13.32 -9.03 -12.39
CA GLN A 78 13.07 -9.98 -13.46
C GLN A 78 12.20 -9.39 -14.58
N LEU A 79 11.18 -8.61 -14.22
CA LEU A 79 10.26 -7.99 -15.18
C LEU A 79 10.85 -6.75 -15.88
N THR A 80 11.91 -6.18 -15.31
CA THR A 80 12.66 -5.06 -15.90
C THR A 80 13.98 -5.47 -16.56
N ASP A 81 14.31 -6.76 -16.55
CA ASP A 81 15.53 -7.27 -17.15
C ASP A 81 15.55 -6.92 -18.66
N PRO A 82 16.56 -6.18 -19.15
CA PRO A 82 16.66 -5.82 -20.56
C PRO A 82 16.65 -7.03 -21.50
N VAL A 83 17.17 -8.19 -21.09
CA VAL A 83 17.15 -9.44 -21.87
C VAL A 83 15.72 -9.96 -22.00
N PHE A 84 14.97 -9.96 -20.89
CA PHE A 84 13.56 -10.35 -20.87
C PHE A 84 12.69 -9.41 -21.69
N ILE A 85 12.88 -8.09 -21.54
CA ILE A 85 12.11 -7.07 -22.24
C ILE A 85 12.39 -7.07 -23.75
N ALA A 86 13.67 -7.20 -24.15
CA ALA A 86 14.05 -7.22 -25.55
C ALA A 86 13.73 -8.56 -26.26
N GLY A 87 13.35 -9.60 -25.51
CA GLY A 87 13.13 -10.95 -26.04
C GLY A 87 14.39 -11.57 -26.64
N ALA A 88 15.57 -11.10 -26.24
CA ALA A 88 16.86 -11.55 -26.75
C ALA A 88 17.32 -12.81 -25.99
N GLU A 89 17.95 -13.76 -26.67
CA GLU A 89 18.53 -14.95 -26.02
C GLU A 89 19.87 -14.65 -25.33
N THR A 90 20.54 -13.56 -25.74
CA THR A 90 21.90 -13.22 -25.27
C THR A 90 22.01 -11.74 -24.90
N ALA A 91 22.69 -11.44 -23.77
CA ALA A 91 22.90 -10.07 -23.30
C ALA A 91 23.67 -9.17 -24.29
N THR A 92 24.40 -9.76 -25.23
CA THR A 92 25.17 -9.04 -26.27
C THR A 92 24.29 -8.38 -27.33
N ASP A 93 23.07 -8.89 -27.54
CA ASP A 93 22.13 -8.35 -28.55
C ASP A 93 21.36 -7.12 -28.04
N VAL A 94 21.39 -6.87 -26.73
CA VAL A 94 20.62 -5.81 -26.06
C VAL A 94 21.37 -4.46 -26.06
N ALA A 95 22.65 -4.45 -26.40
CA ALA A 95 23.52 -3.26 -26.29
C ALA A 95 23.07 -2.05 -27.15
N ASN A 96 22.24 -2.27 -28.18
CA ASN A 96 21.70 -1.21 -29.04
C ASN A 96 20.18 -1.10 -29.02
N VAL A 97 19.49 -1.81 -28.11
CA VAL A 97 18.02 -1.78 -28.03
C VAL A 97 17.59 -0.54 -27.26
N VAL A 98 16.86 0.35 -27.92
CA VAL A 98 16.20 1.49 -27.27
C VAL A 98 14.91 0.98 -26.64
N LEU A 99 14.89 0.87 -25.32
CA LEU A 99 13.70 0.48 -24.58
C LEU A 99 12.69 1.63 -24.56
N HIS A 100 11.47 1.33 -24.99
CA HIS A 100 10.32 2.22 -24.86
C HIS A 100 9.48 1.83 -23.64
N TRP A 101 8.69 2.78 -23.13
CA TRP A 101 7.80 2.56 -21.99
C TRP A 101 6.77 1.44 -22.24
N THR A 102 6.42 1.18 -23.51
CA THR A 102 5.54 0.08 -23.91
C THR A 102 6.10 -1.30 -23.60
N ASP A 103 7.42 -1.44 -23.56
CA ASP A 103 8.08 -2.74 -23.43
C ASP A 103 7.99 -3.26 -21.98
N TYR A 104 7.72 -2.35 -21.03
CA TYR A 104 7.46 -2.64 -19.63
C TYR A 104 6.01 -3.10 -19.35
N TYR A 105 5.24 -3.52 -20.36
CA TYR A 105 3.83 -3.88 -20.18
C TYR A 105 3.61 -4.98 -19.12
N TRP A 106 4.55 -5.93 -19.00
CA TRP A 106 4.49 -6.97 -17.96
C TRP A 106 4.57 -6.41 -16.56
N VAL A 107 5.36 -5.34 -16.35
CA VAL A 107 5.41 -4.62 -15.07
C VAL A 107 4.04 -4.02 -14.77
N TYR A 108 3.38 -3.42 -15.75
CA TYR A 108 2.08 -2.77 -15.56
C TYR A 108 0.97 -3.77 -15.24
N ILE A 109 0.97 -4.92 -15.91
CA ILE A 109 0.03 -6.02 -15.64
C ILE A 109 0.30 -6.62 -14.25
N PHE A 110 1.57 -6.87 -13.92
CA PHE A 110 1.94 -7.39 -12.60
C PHE A 110 1.53 -6.43 -11.48
N ALA A 111 1.85 -5.15 -11.63
CA ALA A 111 1.47 -4.09 -10.70
C ALA A 111 -0.05 -4.01 -10.49
N PHE A 112 -0.82 -4.15 -11.57
CA PHE A 112 -2.27 -4.21 -11.52
C PHE A 112 -2.76 -5.44 -10.75
N LEU A 113 -2.29 -6.64 -11.10
CA LEU A 113 -2.72 -7.90 -10.47
C LEU A 113 -2.37 -7.95 -8.99
N VAL A 114 -1.16 -7.51 -8.64
CA VAL A 114 -0.69 -7.43 -7.25
C VAL A 114 -1.52 -6.42 -6.47
N GLY A 115 -1.71 -5.22 -7.01
CA GLY A 115 -2.54 -4.18 -6.38
C GLY A 115 -3.98 -4.62 -6.16
N PHE A 116 -4.56 -5.34 -7.13
CA PHE A 116 -5.89 -5.93 -7.02
C PHE A 116 -5.94 -7.00 -5.93
N ALA A 117 -4.99 -7.94 -5.95
CA ALA A 117 -4.95 -9.07 -5.03
C ALA A 117 -4.76 -8.62 -3.57
N THR A 118 -3.83 -7.69 -3.31
CA THR A 118 -3.62 -7.16 -1.96
C THR A 118 -4.80 -6.37 -1.45
N THR A 119 -5.41 -5.55 -2.30
CA THR A 119 -6.59 -4.77 -1.90
C THR A 119 -7.78 -5.67 -1.56
N ILE A 120 -7.98 -6.77 -2.30
CA ILE A 120 -9.04 -7.74 -1.97
C ILE A 120 -8.75 -8.47 -0.65
N ALA A 121 -7.47 -8.78 -0.39
CA ALA A 121 -7.02 -9.44 0.82
C ALA A 121 -7.00 -8.52 2.05
N GLU A 122 -7.11 -7.20 1.85
CA GLU A 122 -7.00 -6.19 2.88
C GLU A 122 -8.09 -6.34 3.97
N PRO A 123 -7.73 -6.68 5.22
CA PRO A 123 -8.71 -6.91 6.28
C PRO A 123 -9.54 -5.67 6.61
N SER A 124 -8.91 -4.49 6.56
CA SER A 124 -9.58 -3.21 6.81
C SER A 124 -10.70 -2.95 5.81
N LEU A 125 -10.47 -3.28 4.52
CA LEU A 125 -11.49 -3.11 3.48
C LEU A 125 -12.67 -4.07 3.68
N ILE A 126 -12.41 -5.30 4.13
CA ILE A 126 -13.47 -6.26 4.47
C ILE A 126 -14.34 -5.72 5.61
N ALA A 127 -13.73 -5.20 6.67
CA ALA A 127 -14.45 -4.63 7.81
C ALA A 127 -15.34 -3.45 7.41
N VAL A 128 -14.81 -2.51 6.61
CA VAL A 128 -15.57 -1.36 6.10
C VAL A 128 -16.71 -1.80 5.17
N ALA A 129 -16.48 -2.80 4.31
CA ALA A 129 -17.52 -3.32 3.43
C ALA A 129 -18.67 -3.99 4.20
N ILE A 130 -18.37 -4.75 5.25
CA ILE A 130 -19.39 -5.32 6.14
C ILE A 130 -20.17 -4.19 6.83
N LYS A 131 -19.47 -3.20 7.39
CA LYS A 131 -20.11 -2.09 8.09
C LYS A 131 -20.98 -1.24 7.15
N ALA A 132 -20.51 -0.98 5.93
CA ALA A 132 -21.26 -0.28 4.91
C ALA A 132 -22.52 -1.05 4.51
N ASN A 133 -22.44 -2.38 4.39
CA ASN A 133 -23.60 -3.23 4.08
C ASN A 133 -24.67 -3.17 5.20
N GLU A 134 -24.25 -3.30 6.46
CA GLU A 134 -25.14 -3.23 7.62
C GLU A 134 -25.83 -1.87 7.75
N VAL A 135 -25.08 -0.77 7.65
CA VAL A 135 -25.60 0.59 7.83
C VAL A 135 -26.49 1.02 6.67
N SER A 136 -26.22 0.50 5.47
CA SER A 136 -26.99 0.82 4.25
C SER A 136 -28.21 -0.06 4.03
N GLY A 137 -28.53 -0.96 4.98
CA GLY A 137 -29.66 -1.91 4.86
C GLY A 137 -29.50 -2.90 3.71
N GLY A 138 -28.26 -3.24 3.35
CA GLY A 138 -27.94 -4.15 2.25
C GLY A 138 -27.83 -3.50 0.87
N SER A 139 -28.09 -2.19 0.74
CA SER A 139 -27.99 -1.50 -0.56
C SER A 139 -26.56 -1.43 -1.11
N ILE A 140 -25.55 -1.40 -0.25
CA ILE A 140 -24.13 -1.49 -0.63
C ILE A 140 -23.66 -2.93 -0.42
N GLY A 141 -23.47 -3.68 -1.51
CA GLY A 141 -22.98 -5.05 -1.45
C GLY A 141 -21.51 -5.14 -1.01
N ILE A 142 -21.19 -6.08 -0.12
CA ILE A 142 -19.84 -6.32 0.40
C ILE A 142 -18.83 -6.56 -0.74
N TRP A 143 -19.15 -7.48 -1.65
CA TRP A 143 -18.28 -7.79 -2.79
C TRP A 143 -18.23 -6.67 -3.83
N GLY A 144 -19.34 -5.95 -4.03
CA GLY A 144 -19.39 -4.82 -4.96
C GLY A 144 -18.45 -3.70 -4.55
N LEU A 145 -18.45 -3.33 -3.26
CA LEU A 145 -17.53 -2.33 -2.74
C LEU A 145 -16.08 -2.81 -2.84
N ARG A 146 -15.80 -4.05 -2.40
CA ARG A 146 -14.44 -4.61 -2.41
C ARG A 146 -13.83 -4.66 -3.81
N LEU A 147 -14.59 -5.13 -4.80
CA LEU A 147 -14.13 -5.19 -6.19
C LEU A 147 -13.90 -3.79 -6.75
N SER A 148 -14.83 -2.86 -6.54
CA SER A 148 -14.71 -1.49 -7.06
C SER A 148 -13.46 -0.79 -6.54
N VAL A 149 -13.20 -0.93 -5.24
CA VAL A 149 -12.00 -0.35 -4.60
C VAL A 149 -10.73 -1.05 -5.09
N ALA A 150 -10.73 -2.39 -5.18
CA ALA A 150 -9.57 -3.14 -5.68
C ALA A 150 -9.20 -2.78 -7.12
N PHE A 151 -10.18 -2.57 -8.00
CA PHE A 151 -9.93 -2.08 -9.36
C PHE A 151 -9.33 -0.67 -9.35
N GLY A 152 -9.86 0.25 -8.55
CA GLY A 152 -9.33 1.61 -8.43
C GLY A 152 -7.86 1.61 -7.98
N VAL A 153 -7.54 0.83 -6.94
CA VAL A 153 -6.18 0.70 -6.42
C VAL A 153 -5.25 0.04 -7.46
N ALA A 154 -5.69 -1.03 -8.12
CA ALA A 154 -4.91 -1.70 -9.16
C ALA A 154 -4.55 -0.77 -10.34
N ILE A 155 -5.52 0.02 -10.81
CA ILE A 155 -5.29 1.03 -11.85
C ILE A 155 -4.31 2.10 -11.36
N GLY A 156 -4.50 2.60 -10.13
CA GLY A 156 -3.63 3.62 -9.54
C GLY A 156 -2.17 3.15 -9.39
N ILE A 157 -1.96 1.91 -8.93
CA ILE A 157 -0.62 1.31 -8.79
C ILE A 157 0.01 1.11 -10.17
N SER A 158 -0.73 0.58 -11.15
CA SER A 158 -0.25 0.39 -12.52
C SER A 158 0.17 1.73 -13.17
N LEU A 159 -0.64 2.78 -13.00
CA LEU A 159 -0.34 4.15 -13.42
C LEU A 159 0.89 4.72 -12.68
N GLY A 160 1.06 4.39 -11.39
CA GLY A 160 2.26 4.71 -10.62
C GLY A 160 3.52 4.06 -11.19
N CYS A 161 3.46 2.79 -11.55
CA CYS A 161 4.56 2.07 -12.22
C CYS A 161 4.88 2.68 -13.59
N TYR A 162 3.86 2.97 -14.39
CA TYR A 162 4.02 3.70 -15.66
C TYR A 162 4.78 5.01 -15.46
N ARG A 163 4.37 5.82 -14.48
CA ARG A 163 5.05 7.08 -14.15
C ARG A 163 6.52 6.85 -13.79
N ILE A 164 6.85 5.83 -13.01
CA ILE A 164 8.26 5.54 -12.63
C ILE A 164 9.09 5.24 -13.90
N VAL A 165 8.55 4.44 -14.81
CA VAL A 165 9.23 4.09 -16.07
C VAL A 165 9.45 5.32 -16.96
N VAL A 166 8.40 6.12 -17.18
CA VAL A 166 8.44 7.31 -18.05
C VAL A 166 9.21 8.47 -17.43
N GLY A 167 9.14 8.61 -16.11
CA GLY A 167 9.80 9.68 -15.35
C GLY A 167 9.06 11.02 -15.36
N ASP A 168 7.77 11.02 -15.66
CA ASP A 168 6.97 12.24 -15.69
C ASP A 168 6.76 12.85 -14.29
N PRO A 169 6.58 14.19 -14.20
CA PRO A 169 6.24 14.84 -12.95
C PRO A 169 4.91 14.34 -12.35
N ILE A 170 4.90 14.06 -11.04
CA ILE A 170 3.72 13.50 -10.34
C ILE A 170 2.48 14.40 -10.41
N HIS A 171 2.67 15.72 -10.51
CA HIS A 171 1.58 16.68 -10.41
C HIS A 171 0.56 16.52 -11.54
N TYR A 172 0.97 16.12 -12.75
CA TYR A 172 0.03 15.89 -13.86
C TYR A 172 -0.96 14.77 -13.54
N TYR A 173 -0.47 13.65 -13.00
CA TYR A 173 -1.30 12.51 -12.63
C TYR A 173 -2.26 12.86 -11.50
N ILE A 174 -1.78 13.58 -10.48
CA ILE A 174 -2.59 14.03 -9.36
C ILE A 174 -3.67 15.01 -9.84
N MET A 175 -3.33 16.01 -10.66
CA MET A 175 -4.30 16.97 -11.19
C MET A 175 -5.40 16.28 -12.00
N VAL A 176 -5.03 15.39 -12.92
CA VAL A 176 -6.00 14.62 -13.72
C VAL A 176 -6.90 13.77 -12.81
N GLY A 177 -6.30 13.06 -11.85
CA GLY A 177 -7.05 12.26 -10.86
C GLY A 177 -8.06 13.11 -10.09
N TYR A 178 -7.65 14.26 -9.56
CA TYR A 178 -8.54 15.17 -8.84
C TYR A 178 -9.68 15.69 -9.73
N VAL A 179 -9.39 16.09 -10.97
CA VAL A 179 -10.42 16.54 -11.92
C VAL A 179 -11.46 15.43 -12.15
N VAL A 180 -11.00 14.19 -12.37
CA VAL A 180 -11.89 13.04 -12.56
C VAL A 180 -12.77 12.80 -11.34
N VAL A 181 -12.18 12.76 -10.13
CA VAL A 181 -12.91 12.51 -8.88
C VAL A 181 -13.92 13.62 -8.60
N VAL A 182 -13.55 14.90 -8.81
CA VAL A 182 -14.46 16.04 -8.65
C VAL A 182 -15.65 15.95 -9.61
N LEU A 183 -15.41 15.64 -10.89
CA LEU A 183 -16.48 15.47 -11.87
C LEU A 183 -17.40 14.29 -11.53
N GLN A 184 -16.83 13.15 -11.10
CA GLN A 184 -17.61 12.00 -10.65
C GLN A 184 -18.46 12.32 -9.41
N THR A 185 -17.95 13.16 -8.51
CA THR A 185 -18.66 13.56 -7.29
C THR A 185 -19.95 14.32 -7.61
N LEU A 186 -19.98 15.11 -8.69
CA LEU A 186 -21.18 15.85 -9.12
C LEU A 186 -22.35 14.94 -9.50
N VAL A 187 -22.07 13.74 -9.99
CA VAL A 187 -23.09 12.76 -10.44
C VAL A 187 -23.35 11.64 -9.43
N THR A 188 -22.56 11.56 -8.35
CA THR A 188 -22.62 10.45 -7.39
C THR A 188 -23.66 10.71 -6.28
N PRO A 189 -24.44 9.70 -5.85
CA PRO A 189 -25.36 9.83 -4.72
C PRO A 189 -24.66 10.21 -3.42
N LYS A 190 -25.24 11.16 -2.67
CA LYS A 190 -24.67 11.71 -1.41
C LYS A 190 -24.34 10.66 -0.33
N LEU A 191 -25.03 9.52 -0.35
CA LEU A 191 -24.81 8.40 0.58
C LEU A 191 -23.47 7.69 0.37
N ILE A 192 -22.96 7.65 -0.86
CA ILE A 192 -21.76 6.87 -1.22
C ILE A 192 -20.51 7.76 -1.22
N ILE A 193 -20.65 9.07 -1.42
CA ILE A 193 -19.50 10.00 -1.51
C ILE A 193 -18.55 9.88 -0.31
N PRO A 194 -18.99 9.98 0.97
CA PRO A 194 -18.07 9.87 2.10
C PRO A 194 -17.37 8.51 2.15
N LEU A 195 -18.11 7.44 1.86
CA LEU A 195 -17.57 6.08 1.81
C LEU A 195 -16.50 5.96 0.72
N ALA A 196 -16.73 6.52 -0.48
CA ALA A 196 -15.79 6.47 -1.59
C ALA A 196 -14.48 7.21 -1.28
N TYR A 197 -14.56 8.39 -0.68
CA TYR A 197 -13.38 9.17 -0.29
C TYR A 197 -12.59 8.51 0.85
N ASP A 198 -13.27 7.86 1.81
CA ASP A 198 -12.61 7.19 2.94
C ASP A 198 -12.05 5.81 2.54
N SER A 199 -12.67 5.13 1.58
CA SER A 199 -12.25 3.79 1.12
C SER A 199 -10.80 3.76 0.61
N GLY A 200 -10.30 4.86 0.04
CA GLY A 200 -8.90 4.96 -0.36
C GLY A 200 -7.94 4.84 0.83
N GLY A 201 -8.21 5.57 1.93
CA GLY A 201 -7.41 5.51 3.16
C GLY A 201 -7.48 4.15 3.86
N VAL A 202 -8.60 3.45 3.73
CA VAL A 202 -8.76 2.09 4.27
C VAL A 202 -7.82 1.10 3.57
N THR A 203 -7.55 1.29 2.27
CA THR A 203 -6.65 0.42 1.50
C THR A 203 -5.17 0.69 1.70
N THR A 204 -4.79 1.84 2.26
CA THR A 204 -3.38 2.13 2.60
C THR A 204 -2.94 1.45 3.90
N SER A 205 -3.49 0.27 4.17
CA SER A 205 -3.31 -0.51 5.38
C SER A 205 -2.04 -1.35 5.36
N THR A 206 -1.92 -2.19 6.39
CA THR A 206 -0.84 -3.11 6.68
C THR A 206 -0.39 -3.97 5.50
N VAL A 207 -1.27 -4.40 4.57
CA VAL A 207 -0.87 -5.31 3.48
C VAL A 207 -0.42 -4.57 2.23
N THR A 208 -1.20 -3.58 1.79
CA THR A 208 -1.02 -2.99 0.45
C THR A 208 0.17 -2.03 0.37
N VAL A 209 0.33 -1.14 1.35
CA VAL A 209 1.40 -0.10 1.31
C VAL A 209 2.80 -0.70 1.26
N PRO A 210 3.16 -1.66 2.14
CA PRO A 210 4.52 -2.18 2.16
C PRO A 210 4.88 -2.87 0.83
N LEU A 211 3.93 -3.60 0.23
CA LEU A 211 4.17 -4.26 -1.06
C LEU A 211 4.30 -3.28 -2.23
N VAL A 212 3.44 -2.25 -2.27
CA VAL A 212 3.51 -1.19 -3.29
C VAL A 212 4.81 -0.40 -3.17
N ALA A 213 5.26 -0.11 -1.94
CA ALA A 213 6.53 0.55 -1.69
C ALA A 213 7.71 -0.31 -2.16
N ALA A 214 7.71 -1.61 -1.87
CA ALA A 214 8.76 -2.51 -2.33
C ALA A 214 8.82 -2.63 -3.85
N LEU A 215 7.66 -2.74 -4.51
CA LEU A 215 7.56 -2.76 -5.96
C LEU A 215 8.06 -1.44 -6.57
N GLY A 216 7.61 -0.30 -6.05
CA GLY A 216 8.00 1.03 -6.52
C GLY A 216 9.51 1.29 -6.35
N LEU A 217 10.07 0.92 -5.19
CA LEU A 217 11.51 1.04 -4.93
C LEU A 217 12.31 0.12 -5.86
N GLY A 218 11.87 -1.14 -6.01
CA GLY A 218 12.53 -2.08 -6.91
C GLY A 218 12.52 -1.61 -8.37
N LEU A 219 11.43 -0.98 -8.82
CA LEU A 219 11.35 -0.38 -10.17
C LEU A 219 12.26 0.84 -10.32
N ALA A 220 12.32 1.73 -9.33
CA ALA A 220 13.23 2.88 -9.37
C ALA A 220 14.69 2.44 -9.43
N GLU A 221 15.05 1.40 -8.67
CA GLU A 221 16.41 0.81 -8.62
C GLU A 221 16.85 0.16 -9.93
N THR A 222 15.91 -0.43 -10.66
CA THR A 222 16.19 -1.29 -11.83
C THR A 222 16.00 -0.59 -13.16
N VAL A 223 15.12 0.40 -13.24
CA VAL A 223 14.90 1.16 -14.47
C VAL A 223 16.01 2.21 -14.62
N PRO A 224 16.80 2.19 -15.71
CA PRO A 224 17.90 3.12 -15.90
C PRO A 224 17.46 4.60 -15.84
N GLY A 225 18.19 5.41 -15.06
CA GLY A 225 17.93 6.85 -14.97
C GLY A 225 16.75 7.25 -14.08
N ARG A 226 16.25 6.35 -13.22
CA ARG A 226 15.07 6.57 -12.34
C ARG A 226 15.36 6.47 -10.82
N ASN A 227 16.63 6.40 -10.43
CA ASN A 227 17.12 6.47 -9.04
C ASN A 227 17.28 7.90 -8.52
#